data_AF-A0A846T677-F1
#
_entry.id   AF-A0A846T677-F1
#
_cell.length_a   1.000
_cell.length_b   1.000
_cell.length_c   1.000
_cell.angle_alpha   90.00
_cell.angle_beta   90.00
_cell.angle_gamma   90.00
#
_symmetry.space_group_name_H-M   'P 1'
#
loop_
_entity.id
_entity.type
_entity.pdbx_description
1 polymer ?
#
loop_
_entity_poly.entity_id
_entity_poly.type
_entity_poly.pdbx_seq_one_letter_code
_entity_poly.pdbx_strand_id
1 'polypeptide(L)'
;MMFKIALTFAFAFATAAGADPAAVREMSIPAPHHGRDLELAVYYPTLHAADTRLFAGNPVFESITLAADAALLYRPRMAIIRSF
;
A
#
# COMPACT_ATOMS: atom_id res chain seq x y z
N MET A 1 25.63 -25.03 -35.11
CA MET A 1 24.30 -24.98 -34.46
C MET A 1 24.45 -24.75 -32.95
N MET A 2 25.13 -23.67 -32.52
CA MET A 2 25.47 -23.43 -31.09
C MET A 2 25.57 -21.92 -30.78
N PHE A 3 24.66 -21.09 -31.33
CA PHE A 3 24.70 -19.63 -31.12
C PHE A 3 23.33 -19.01 -30.82
N LYS A 4 22.35 -19.82 -30.39
CA LYS A 4 20.96 -19.37 -30.17
C LYS A 4 20.46 -19.48 -28.73
N ILE A 5 21.22 -20.08 -27.81
CA ILE A 5 20.73 -20.38 -26.44
C ILE A 5 21.11 -19.27 -25.44
N ALA A 6 22.11 -18.44 -25.73
CA ALA A 6 22.62 -17.46 -24.77
C ALA A 6 21.76 -16.20 -24.61
N LEU A 7 20.86 -15.90 -25.55
CA LEU A 7 20.12 -14.62 -25.55
C LEU A 7 18.85 -14.64 -24.68
N THR A 8 18.35 -15.82 -24.28
CA THR A 8 17.07 -15.94 -23.57
C THR A 8 17.19 -15.65 -22.07
N PHE A 9 18.38 -15.71 -21.49
CA PHE A 9 18.57 -15.51 -20.05
C PHE A 9 18.67 -14.03 -19.62
N ALA A 10 18.88 -13.11 -20.57
CA ALA A 10 19.11 -11.70 -20.26
C ALA A 10 17.84 -10.89 -19.95
N PHE A 11 16.64 -11.44 -20.19
CA PHE A 11 15.37 -10.71 -20.01
C PHE A 11 14.67 -10.96 -18.66
N ALA A 12 15.18 -11.87 -17.82
CA ALA A 12 14.45 -12.35 -16.64
C ALA A 12 14.60 -11.50 -15.37
N PHE A 13 15.45 -10.45 -15.36
CA PHE A 13 15.84 -9.76 -14.12
C PHE A 13 15.35 -8.32 -13.98
N ALA A 14 14.54 -7.80 -14.91
CA ALA A 14 14.24 -6.37 -14.98
C ALA A 14 12.88 -5.93 -14.38
N THR A 15 12.25 -6.71 -13.50
CA THR A 15 10.92 -6.35 -12.92
C THR A 15 10.90 -6.28 -11.39
N ALA A 16 12.03 -6.05 -10.73
CA ALA A 16 12.05 -5.65 -9.33
C ALA A 16 12.10 -4.12 -9.21
N ALA A 17 11.15 -3.41 -9.83
CA ALA A 17 10.81 -2.09 -9.33
C ALA A 17 10.10 -2.31 -7.99
N GLY A 18 10.90 -2.36 -6.90
CA GLY A 18 10.36 -2.51 -5.56
C GLY A 18 9.38 -1.39 -5.30
N ALA A 19 8.10 -1.73 -5.13
CA ALA A 19 7.11 -0.75 -4.72
C ALA A 19 7.59 -0.10 -3.41
N ASP A 20 7.51 1.24 -3.33
CA ASP A 20 7.72 1.96 -2.06
C ASP A 20 6.83 1.28 -1.00
N PRO A 21 7.35 0.96 0.20
CA PRO A 21 6.52 0.35 1.22
C PRO A 21 5.36 1.29 1.56
N ALA A 22 4.17 0.73 1.75
CA ALA A 22 2.95 1.47 2.02
C ALA A 22 2.52 1.29 3.47
N ALA A 23 1.97 2.37 4.03
CA ALA A 23 1.43 2.42 5.37
C ALA A 23 -0.04 2.80 5.34
N VAL A 24 -0.74 2.41 6.40
CA VAL A 24 -2.14 2.77 6.65
C VAL A 24 -2.29 3.41 8.02
N ARG A 25 -3.12 4.45 8.10
CA ARG A 25 -3.62 5.00 9.35
C ARG A 25 -5.14 5.03 9.30
N GLU A 26 -5.78 4.42 10.29
CA GLU A 26 -7.23 4.51 10.49
C GLU A 26 -7.55 5.65 11.44
N MET A 27 -8.65 6.35 11.20
CA MET A 27 -9.12 7.43 12.05
C MET A 27 -10.64 7.49 12.05
N SER A 28 -11.18 7.81 13.22
CA SER A 28 -12.59 8.10 13.42
C SER A 28 -12.75 9.61 13.63
N ILE A 29 -13.57 10.24 12.80
CA ILE A 29 -13.84 11.68 12.86
C ILE A 29 -15.29 11.88 13.30
N PRO A 30 -15.54 12.59 14.42
CA PRO A 30 -16.89 12.90 14.86
C PRO A 30 -17.67 13.63 13.77
N ALA A 31 -18.84 13.11 13.43
CA ALA A 31 -19.70 13.70 12.41
C ALA A 31 -21.14 13.85 12.94
N PRO A 32 -21.40 14.87 13.80
CA PRO A 32 -22.65 15.01 14.53
C PRO A 32 -23.90 15.03 13.63
N HIS A 33 -23.79 15.60 12.43
CA HIS A 33 -24.89 15.69 11.46
C HIS A 33 -25.25 14.34 10.81
N HIS A 34 -24.39 13.33 10.93
CA HIS A 34 -24.62 11.99 10.38
C HIS A 34 -25.08 10.99 11.46
N GLY A 35 -25.15 11.41 12.73
CA GLY A 35 -25.56 10.54 13.85
C GLY A 35 -24.60 9.39 14.14
N ARG A 36 -23.41 9.42 13.54
CA ARG A 36 -22.33 8.44 13.70
C ARG A 36 -21.00 9.08 13.31
N ASP A 37 -19.90 8.48 13.77
CA ASP A 37 -18.57 8.91 13.37
C ASP A 37 -18.25 8.46 11.93
N LEU A 38 -17.41 9.23 11.25
CA LEU A 38 -16.85 8.87 9.95
C LEU A 38 -15.57 8.08 10.17
N GLU A 39 -15.54 6.86 9.66
CA GLU A 39 -14.34 6.03 9.64
C GLU A 39 -13.57 6.24 8.34
N LEU A 40 -12.28 6.55 8.45
CA LEU A 40 -11.38 6.76 7.31
C LEU A 40 -10.12 5.91 7.45
N ALA A 41 -9.63 5.42 6.32
CA ALA A 41 -8.31 4.82 6.19
C ALA A 41 -7.47 5.64 5.22
N VAL A 42 -6.33 6.15 5.68
CA VAL A 42 -5.37 6.91 4.87
C VAL A 42 -4.22 6.00 4.48
N TYR A 43 -4.05 5.80 3.17
CA TYR A 43 -2.96 5.03 2.59
C TYR A 43 -1.86 5.98 2.10
N TYR A 44 -0.61 5.72 2.46
CA TYR A 44 0.52 6.60 2.09
C TYR A 44 1.84 5.84 1.99
N PRO A 45 2.80 6.31 1.17
CA PRO A 45 4.14 5.74 1.14
C PRO A 45 4.91 6.04 2.44
N THR A 46 5.65 5.05 2.91
CA THR A 46 6.55 5.13 4.07
C THR A 46 7.97 4.74 3.65
N LEU A 47 8.96 5.10 4.48
CA LEU A 47 10.33 4.59 4.35
C LEU A 47 10.63 3.43 5.28
N HIS A 48 9.75 3.19 6.26
CA HIS A 48 10.00 2.23 7.34
C HIS A 48 9.04 1.06 7.21
N ALA A 49 9.61 -0.14 7.19
CA ALA A 49 8.89 -1.35 7.57
C ALA A 49 8.68 -1.32 9.08
N ALA A 50 7.67 -0.56 9.52
CA ALA A 50 7.16 -0.66 10.88
C ALA A 50 6.41 -1.99 11.06
N ASP A 51 5.82 -2.21 12.25
CA ASP A 51 4.94 -3.35 12.49
C ASP A 51 3.86 -3.43 11.39
N THR A 52 3.95 -4.48 10.58
CA THR A 52 3.01 -4.71 9.49
C THR A 52 1.80 -5.46 9.99
N ARG A 53 0.63 -5.13 9.46
CA ARG A 53 -0.62 -5.85 9.71
C ARG A 53 -1.36 -6.16 8.41
N LEU A 54 -2.22 -7.17 8.47
CA LEU A 54 -3.20 -7.44 7.42
C LEU A 54 -4.32 -6.39 7.49
N PHE A 55 -4.68 -5.84 6.33
CA PHE A 55 -5.72 -4.82 6.20
C PHE A 55 -6.70 -5.14 5.07
N ALA A 56 -7.93 -4.63 5.20
CA ALA A 56 -9.01 -4.67 4.20
C ALA A 56 -9.43 -6.07 3.69
N GLY A 57 -9.10 -7.14 4.42
CA GLY A 57 -9.57 -8.50 4.09
C GLY A 57 -11.02 -8.75 4.50
N ASN A 58 -11.70 -9.60 3.75
CA ASN A 58 -13.03 -10.12 4.07
C ASN A 58 -13.23 -11.50 3.40
N PRO A 59 -14.39 -12.17 3.55
CA PRO A 59 -14.61 -13.49 2.94
C PRO A 59 -14.52 -13.55 1.41
N VAL A 60 -14.55 -12.40 0.73
CA VAL A 60 -14.50 -12.28 -0.73
C VAL A 60 -13.15 -11.76 -1.22
N PHE A 61 -12.46 -10.93 -0.44
CA PHE A 61 -11.21 -10.26 -0.83
C PHE A 61 -10.07 -10.59 0.12
N GLU A 62 -8.90 -10.92 -0.45
CA GLU A 62 -7.68 -11.16 0.32
C GLU A 62 -7.19 -9.89 1.02
N SER A 63 -6.56 -10.09 2.18
CA SER A 63 -5.96 -8.98 2.93
C SER A 63 -4.67 -8.50 2.28
N ILE A 64 -4.34 -7.22 2.49
CA ILE A 64 -3.07 -6.63 2.07
C ILE A 64 -2.20 -6.38 3.30
N THR A 65 -0.92 -6.73 3.23
CA THR A 65 0.06 -6.42 4.29
C THR A 65 0.54 -4.98 4.17
N LEU A 66 0.32 -4.17 5.20
CA LEU A 66 0.70 -2.76 5.25
C LEU A 66 1.35 -2.41 6.59
N ALA A 67 2.26 -1.42 6.59
CA ALA A 67 2.80 -0.89 7.83
C ALA A 67 1.72 -0.09 8.58
N ALA A 68 1.51 -0.39 9.86
CA ALA A 68 0.55 0.35 10.70
C ALA A 68 1.22 1.61 11.26
N ASP A 69 0.56 2.77 11.11
CA ASP A 69 0.94 4.04 11.74
C ASP A 69 2.39 4.50 11.52
N ALA A 70 3.02 4.03 10.45
CA ALA A 70 4.41 4.36 10.14
C ALA A 70 4.60 5.86 9.82
N ALA A 71 5.84 6.33 9.93
CA ALA A 71 6.17 7.70 9.56
C ALA A 71 5.93 7.95 8.06
N LEU A 72 5.25 9.05 7.75
CA LEU A 72 5.04 9.50 6.37
C LEU A 72 6.39 9.81 5.70
N LEU A 73 6.58 9.36 4.46
CA LEU A 73 7.67 9.84 3.63
C LEU A 73 7.49 11.35 3.36
N TYR A 74 8.43 12.18 3.82
CA TYR A 74 8.38 13.65 3.87
C TYR A 74 8.13 14.38 2.54
N ARG A 75 7.98 13.67 1.40
CA ARG A 75 7.59 14.30 0.14
C ARG A 75 6.07 14.37 0.01
N PRO A 76 5.48 15.57 -0.03
CA PRO A 76 4.04 15.71 -0.23
C PRO A 76 3.63 15.07 -1.56
N ARG A 77 2.66 14.16 -1.49
CA ARG A 77 2.01 13.55 -2.66
C ARG A 77 0.53 13.96 -2.68
N MET A 78 -0.07 13.86 -3.85
CA MET A 78 -1.51 14.12 -4.03
C MET A 78 -2.34 13.18 -3.16
N ALA A 79 -3.28 13.73 -2.39
CA ALA A 79 -4.28 12.96 -1.68
C ALA A 79 -5.43 12.58 -2.61
N ILE A 80 -5.83 11.31 -2.60
CA ILE A 80 -7.02 10.81 -3.32
C ILE A 80 -8.00 10.34 -2.27
N ILE A 81 -9.18 10.96 -2.22
CA ILE A 81 -10.26 10.57 -1.32
C ILE A 81 -11.20 9.63 -2.08
N ARG A 82 -11.49 8.46 -1.50
CA ARG A 82 -12.43 7.47 -2.05
C ARG A 82 -13.44 7.10 -0.97
N SER A 83 -14.73 7.14 -1.33
CA SER A 83 -15.82 6.54 -0.55
C SER A 83 -16.22 5.23 -1.22
N PHE A 84 -16.37 4.17 -0.43
CA PHE A 84 -16.89 2.87 -0.88
C PHE A 84 -18.36 2.72 -0.50
#